data_AF-A0AAN4ZNQ6-F1
#
_entry.id   AF-A0AAN4ZNQ6-F1
#
_cell.length_a   1.000
_cell.length_b   1.000
_cell.length_c   1.000
_cell.angle_alpha   90.00
_cell.angle_beta   90.00
_cell.angle_gamma   90.00
#
_symmetry.space_group_name_H-M   'P 1'
#
loop_
_entity.id
_entity.type
_entity.pdbx_description
1 polymer ?
#
loop_
_entity_poly.entity_id
_entity_poly.type
_entity_poly.pdbx_seq_one_letter_code
_entity_poly.pdbx_strand_id
1 'polypeptide(L)'
;MRSGVDHLASSMNVVYSRAVNSLAAGLPIDQVRALCQVDTLGMLEDSRHTLSHVQSLCESCKAEFIPELEEIIAIGERTLELCRPP
;
A
#
# COMPACT_ATOMS: atom_id res chain seq x y z
N MET A 1 -16.02 7.58 -2.81
CA MET A 1 -15.04 7.07 -1.83
C MET A 1 -14.73 5.61 -2.05
N ARG A 2 -15.72 4.71 -2.11
CA ARG A 2 -15.52 3.27 -2.42
C ARG A 2 -14.56 3.00 -3.59
N SER A 3 -14.85 3.55 -4.77
CA SER A 3 -13.98 3.41 -5.96
C SER A 3 -12.54 3.92 -5.76
N GLY A 4 -12.30 4.85 -4.84
CA GLY A 4 -10.96 5.32 -4.50
C GLY A 4 -10.21 4.32 -3.62
N VAL A 5 -10.90 3.76 -2.60
CA VAL A 5 -10.35 2.71 -1.73
C VAL A 5 -10.07 1.43 -2.53
N ASP A 6 -10.99 1.02 -3.41
CA ASP A 6 -10.81 -0.14 -4.29
C ASP A 6 -9.58 0.04 -5.20
N HIS A 7 -9.36 1.25 -5.72
CA HIS A 7 -8.20 1.56 -6.55
C HIS A 7 -6.88 1.52 -5.77
N LEU A 8 -6.86 2.03 -4.54
CA LEU A 8 -5.71 1.93 -3.64
C LEU A 8 -5.39 0.46 -3.31
N ALA A 9 -6.41 -0.34 -2.99
CA ALA A 9 -6.24 -1.77 -2.71
C ALA A 9 -5.68 -2.54 -3.90
N SER A 10 -6.23 -2.30 -5.10
CA SER A 10 -5.76 -2.94 -6.33
C SER A 10 -4.31 -2.57 -6.64
N SER A 11 -3.99 -1.27 -6.60
CA SER A 11 -2.66 -0.77 -6.93
C SER A 11 -1.61 -1.26 -5.94
N MET A 12 -1.92 -1.24 -4.63
CA MET A 12 -1.03 -1.71 -3.59
C MET A 12 -0.69 -3.20 -3.75
N ASN A 13 -1.70 -4.04 -4.05
CA ASN A 13 -1.51 -5.47 -4.30
C ASN A 13 -0.64 -5.76 -5.52
N VAL A 14 -0.76 -4.96 -6.60
CA VAL A 14 0.08 -5.11 -7.79
C VAL A 14 1.55 -4.84 -7.46
N VAL A 15 1.83 -3.76 -6.72
CA VAL A 15 3.21 -3.41 -6.36
C VAL A 15 3.81 -4.44 -5.39
N TYR A 16 3.05 -4.87 -4.38
CA TYR A 16 3.48 -5.95 -3.46
C TYR A 16 3.83 -7.23 -4.24
N SER A 17 2.94 -7.68 -5.13
CA SER A 17 3.17 -8.89 -5.93
C SER A 17 4.40 -8.77 -6.83
N ARG A 18 4.62 -7.58 -7.42
CA ARG A 18 5.80 -7.31 -8.26
C ARG A 18 7.09 -7.36 -7.43
N ALA A 19 7.09 -6.78 -6.23
CA ALA A 19 8.23 -6.84 -5.31
C ALA A 19 8.60 -8.28 -4.95
N VAL A 20 7.61 -9.07 -4.51
CA VAL A 20 7.80 -10.49 -4.15
C VAL A 20 8.34 -11.31 -5.32
N ASN A 21 7.74 -11.18 -6.51
CA ASN A 21 8.17 -11.93 -7.69
C ASN A 21 9.58 -11.53 -8.14
N SER A 22 9.93 -10.25 -8.00
CA SER A 22 11.26 -9.77 -8.37
C SER A 22 12.34 -10.32 -7.44
N LEU A 23 12.06 -10.36 -6.14
CA LEU A 23 12.94 -11.00 -5.15
C LEU A 23 13.08 -12.50 -5.40
N ALA A 24 11.98 -13.19 -5.69
CA ALA A 24 11.98 -14.63 -6.00
C ALA A 24 12.77 -14.95 -7.28
N ALA A 25 12.78 -14.03 -8.26
CA ALA A 25 13.59 -14.14 -9.47
C ALA A 25 15.09 -13.83 -9.26
N GLY A 26 15.48 -13.39 -8.05
CA GLY A 26 16.88 -13.09 -7.71
C GLY A 26 17.36 -11.73 -8.25
N LEU A 27 16.46 -10.79 -8.54
CA LEU A 27 16.84 -9.44 -8.93
C LEU A 27 17.62 -8.74 -7.81
N PRO A 28 18.62 -7.91 -8.13
CA PRO A 28 19.34 -7.14 -7.12
C PRO A 28 18.40 -6.27 -6.28
N ILE A 29 18.61 -6.26 -4.96
CA ILE A 29 17.74 -5.55 -4.01
C ILE A 29 17.61 -4.06 -4.33
N ASP A 30 18.64 -3.42 -4.90
CA ASP A 30 18.58 -2.01 -5.31
C ASP A 30 17.61 -1.77 -6.48
N GLN A 31 17.50 -2.71 -7.42
CA GLN A 31 16.54 -2.63 -8.53
C GLN A 31 15.11 -2.88 -8.05
N VAL A 32 14.94 -3.88 -7.17
CA VAL A 32 13.65 -4.14 -6.52
C VAL A 32 13.23 -2.91 -5.71
N ARG A 33 14.15 -2.30 -4.96
CA ARG A 33 13.90 -1.09 -4.18
C ARG A 33 13.44 0.08 -5.03
N ALA A 34 14.08 0.34 -6.16
CA ALA A 34 13.65 1.41 -7.07
C ALA A 34 12.21 1.20 -7.57
N LEU A 35 11.82 -0.06 -7.82
CA LEU A 35 10.46 -0.44 -8.22
C LEU A 35 9.46 -0.35 -7.07
N CYS A 36 9.83 -0.74 -5.84
CA CYS A 36 8.94 -0.68 -4.68
C CYS A 36 8.74 0.75 -4.17
N GLN A 37 9.83 1.52 -4.01
CA GLN A 37 9.80 2.72 -3.17
C GLN A 37 8.96 3.84 -3.75
N VAL A 38 9.08 4.15 -5.04
CA VAL A 38 8.39 5.31 -5.63
C VAL A 38 6.87 5.08 -5.61
N ASP A 39 6.42 3.94 -6.12
CA ASP A 39 4.99 3.64 -6.22
C ASP A 39 4.37 3.38 -4.83
N THR A 40 5.04 2.62 -3.95
CA THR A 40 4.50 2.30 -2.63
C THR A 40 4.43 3.51 -1.71
N LEU A 41 5.42 4.41 -1.73
CA LEU A 41 5.40 5.60 -0.86
C LEU A 41 4.24 6.55 -1.22
N GLY A 42 4.03 6.81 -2.52
CA GLY A 42 2.91 7.64 -2.97
C GLY A 42 1.56 7.05 -2.57
N MET A 43 1.38 5.74 -2.80
CA MET A 43 0.15 5.06 -2.39
C MET A 43 -0.06 5.04 -0.88
N LEU A 44 1.00 4.90 -0.07
CA LEU A 44 0.89 4.97 1.39
C LEU A 44 0.47 6.36 1.87
N GLU A 45 0.99 7.42 1.25
CA GLU A 45 0.59 8.79 1.54
C GLU A 45 -0.89 8.99 1.20
N ASP A 46 -1.33 8.56 0.02
CA ASP A 46 -2.73 8.63 -0.41
C ASP A 46 -3.67 7.81 0.50
N SER A 47 -3.26 6.60 0.91
CA SER A 47 -4.01 5.76 1.84
C SER A 47 -4.13 6.41 3.22
N ARG A 48 -3.04 6.97 3.76
CA ARG A 48 -3.05 7.67 5.06
C ARG A 48 -3.88 8.94 5.02
N HIS A 49 -3.79 9.71 3.94
CA HIS A 49 -4.62 10.88 3.73
C HIS A 49 -6.11 10.50 3.65
N THR A 50 -6.43 9.42 2.91
CA THR A 50 -7.79 8.90 2.81
C THR A 50 -8.32 8.42 4.15
N LEU A 51 -7.48 7.73 4.95
CA LEU A 51 -7.83 7.30 6.30
C LEU A 51 -8.15 8.48 7.21
N SER A 52 -7.32 9.53 7.19
CA SER A 52 -7.57 10.76 7.95
C SER A 52 -8.90 11.41 7.55
N HIS A 53 -9.21 11.45 6.25
CA HIS A 53 -10.48 11.97 5.77
C HIS A 53 -11.66 11.11 6.26
N VAL A 54 -11.58 9.78 6.17
CA VAL A 54 -12.63 8.85 6.64
C VAL A 54 -12.88 8.98 8.14
N GLN A 55 -11.84 9.22 8.95
CA GLN A 55 -11.97 9.45 10.39
C GLN A 55 -12.82 10.68 10.74
N SER A 56 -12.99 11.63 9.81
CA SER A 56 -13.85 12.81 10.00
C SER A 56 -15.31 12.57 9.62
N LEU A 57 -15.63 11.42 9.02
CA LEU A 57 -16.97 11.09 8.54
C LEU A 57 -17.86 10.46 9.62
N CYS A 58 -19.05 10.02 9.19
CA CYS A 58 -20.03 9.32 10.00
C CYS A 58 -19.50 7.97 10.54
N GLU A 59 -20.02 7.48 11.67
CA GLU A 59 -19.56 6.22 12.28
C GLU A 59 -19.75 4.99 11.37
N SER A 60 -20.83 4.93 10.58
CA SER A 60 -21.01 3.85 9.60
C SER A 60 -19.98 3.90 8.48
N CYS A 61 -19.61 5.12 8.04
CA CYS A 61 -18.55 5.36 7.07
C CYS A 61 -17.20 4.85 7.59
N LYS A 62 -16.90 5.12 8.87
CA LYS A 62 -15.68 4.64 9.53
C LYS A 62 -15.63 3.12 9.61
N ALA A 63 -16.72 2.51 10.08
CA ALA A 63 -16.81 1.06 10.21
C ALA A 63 -16.66 0.32 8.88
N GLU A 64 -17.09 0.94 7.77
CA GLU A 64 -16.92 0.37 6.43
C GLU A 64 -15.47 0.48 5.93
N PHE A 65 -14.86 1.67 5.99
CA PHE A 65 -13.63 1.96 5.24
C PHE A 65 -12.33 1.91 6.06
N ILE A 66 -12.37 2.13 7.38
CA ILE A 66 -11.14 2.14 8.19
C ILE A 66 -10.42 0.79 8.16
N PRO A 67 -11.09 -0.36 8.38
CA PRO A 67 -10.39 -1.65 8.41
C PRO A 67 -9.69 -1.96 7.07
N GLU A 68 -10.35 -1.62 5.95
CA GLU A 68 -9.80 -1.82 4.61
C GLU A 68 -8.59 -0.90 4.37
N LEU A 69 -8.66 0.37 4.77
CA LEU A 69 -7.53 1.31 4.64
C LEU A 69 -6.34 0.92 5.53
N GLU A 70 -6.59 0.41 6.73
CA GLU A 70 -5.54 -0.11 7.62
C GLU A 70 -4.84 -1.33 7.00
N GLU A 71 -5.59 -2.22 6.36
CA GLU A 71 -5.02 -3.36 5.63
C GLU A 71 -4.16 -2.91 4.44
N ILE A 72 -4.62 -1.95 3.65
CA ILE A 72 -3.85 -1.39 2.52
C ILE A 72 -2.53 -0.77 3.01
N ILE A 73 -2.59 -0.01 4.11
CA ILE A 73 -1.39 0.60 4.72
C ILE A 73 -0.43 -0.49 5.20
N ALA A 74 -0.93 -1.52 5.88
CA ALA A 74 -0.11 -2.63 6.35
C ALA A 74 0.58 -3.38 5.18
N ILE A 75 -0.10 -3.57 4.05
CA ILE A 75 0.51 -4.15 2.84
C ILE A 75 1.61 -3.23 2.30
N GLY A 76 1.36 -1.92 2.23
CA GLY A 76 2.36 -0.96 1.78
C GLY A 76 3.61 -0.94 2.66
N GLU A 77 3.45 -0.95 3.98
CA GLU A 77 4.56 -1.00 4.93
C GLU A 77 5.37 -2.30 4.79
N ARG A 78 4.70 -3.45 4.69
CA ARG A 78 5.35 -4.73 4.42
C ARG A 78 6.07 -4.75 3.08
N THR A 79 5.49 -4.13 2.04
CA THR A 79 6.15 -4.00 0.73
C THR A 79 7.47 -3.24 0.86
N LEU A 80 7.48 -2.13 1.61
CA LEU A 80 8.72 -1.38 1.84
C LEU A 80 9.74 -2.18 2.65
N GLU A 81 9.31 -2.96 3.64
CA GLU A 81 10.18 -3.82 4.44
C GLU A 81 10.85 -4.90 3.59
N LEU A 82 10.14 -5.53 2.66
CA LEU A 82 10.71 -6.51 1.74
C LEU A 82 11.87 -5.94 0.91
N CYS A 83 11.83 -4.64 0.63
CA CYS A 83 12.80 -3.96 -0.21
C CYS A 83 13.89 -3.22 0.61
N ARG A 84 13.93 -3.41 1.94
CA ARG A 84 14.99 -2.90 2.82
C ARG A 84 16.25 -3.78 2.78
N PRO A 85 17.45 -3.20 2.99
CA PRO A 85 18.66 -3.98 3.19
C PRO A 85 18.57 -4.83 4.49
N PRO A 86 19.22 -6.00 4.54
CA PRO A 86 19.39 -6.77 5.76
C PRO A 86 20.27 -6.04 6.80
#